data_AF-A0A132NZ96-F1
#
_entry.id   AF-A0A132NZ96-F1
#
_cell.length_a   1.000
_cell.length_b   1.000
_cell.length_c   1.000
_cell.angle_alpha   90.00
_cell.angle_beta   90.00
_cell.angle_gamma   90.00
#
_symmetry.space_group_name_H-M   'P 1'
#
loop_
_entity.id
_entity.type
_entity.pdbx_description
1 polymer ?
#
loop_
_entity_poly.entity_id
_entity_poly.type
_entity_poly.pdbx_seq_one_letter_code
_entity_poly.pdbx_strand_id
1 'polypeptide(L)'
;MALSFQFTLSQTPETLTVNVKVPIGVSPQLLEVTVTDLCVTVSAAEHYVSNIDLYDTVQLEHVRCKLSNGCLLIHLLKRSPGTWATLEFDGSREDALKRREESYERYDAYVQEQTRREAEALAAEKRRQVDADIEARQRQVNEEKKIREQQVLALQRQVEECQGEAFQDKALRPSSDSNDLKIPAIRTDNTVVIEASFTKRKIAVPARDGRDIYADGQLGPVAGAAQHTPSDETNVKDGEHKRRFTPYELLDQAKKLATRGVGADFPAAMELAGQVKEQLPLNLDAIVLYASLSLREGRYEQAIEATDAGITVLDGKHPLQKNKEFHVYSKELQSTMHALRGAALAQAKRLREALTHMETALKLTPDNEGLARDTHMLQQIVTQVLT
;
A
#
# COMPACT_ATOMS: atom_id res chain seq x y z
N MET A 1 -9.28 5.86 41.88
CA MET A 1 -10.68 6.28 42.07
C MET A 1 -11.05 7.09 40.85
N ALA A 2 -12.09 6.69 40.10
CA ALA A 2 -12.57 7.47 38.97
C ALA A 2 -13.26 8.73 39.50
N LEU A 3 -12.89 9.89 38.96
CA LEU A 3 -13.48 11.18 39.23
C LEU A 3 -14.67 11.39 38.28
N SER A 4 -15.71 12.04 38.76
CA SER A 4 -16.87 12.41 37.93
C SER A 4 -16.74 13.85 37.44
N PHE A 5 -17.21 14.09 36.22
CA PHE A 5 -17.43 15.43 35.70
C PHE A 5 -18.62 16.09 36.37
N GLN A 6 -18.53 17.41 36.58
CA GLN A 6 -19.70 18.21 36.93
C GLN A 6 -20.53 18.48 35.67
N PHE A 7 -21.81 18.15 35.70
CA PHE A 7 -22.71 18.38 34.58
C PHE A 7 -23.99 19.08 35.02
N THR A 8 -24.67 19.69 34.05
CA THR A 8 -25.99 20.32 34.21
C THR A 8 -26.85 19.94 33.03
N LEU A 9 -28.11 19.60 33.28
CA LEU A 9 -29.08 19.22 32.27
C LEU A 9 -30.10 20.34 32.09
N SER A 10 -30.43 20.62 30.84
CA SER A 10 -31.47 21.57 30.47
C SER A 10 -32.30 21.00 29.33
N GLN A 11 -33.60 21.28 29.31
CA GLN A 11 -34.50 20.74 28.28
C GLN A 11 -35.40 21.81 27.68
N THR A 12 -35.84 21.52 26.47
CA THR A 12 -37.03 22.09 25.84
C THR A 12 -38.01 20.93 25.56
N PRO A 13 -39.22 21.18 25.04
CA PRO A 13 -40.15 20.10 24.66
C PRO A 13 -39.56 19.12 23.65
N GLU A 14 -38.65 19.56 22.78
CA GLU A 14 -38.11 18.74 21.70
C GLU A 14 -36.66 18.32 21.94
N THR A 15 -35.88 19.15 22.64
CA THR A 15 -34.43 18.94 22.79
C THR A 15 -34.02 18.78 24.24
N LEU A 16 -32.94 18.03 24.45
CA LEU A 16 -32.22 17.93 25.69
C LEU A 16 -30.79 18.43 25.46
N THR A 17 -30.30 19.27 26.37
CA THR A 17 -28.94 19.81 26.31
C THR A 17 -28.20 19.44 27.60
N VAL A 18 -27.11 18.70 27.43
CA VAL A 18 -26.20 18.28 28.50
C VAL A 18 -24.98 19.19 28.46
N ASN A 19 -24.72 19.90 29.54
CA ASN A 19 -23.54 20.75 29.67
C ASN A 19 -22.59 20.17 30.71
N VAL A 20 -21.43 19.70 30.26
CA VAL A 20 -20.40 19.05 31.08
C VAL A 20 -19.21 19.99 31.22
N LYS A 21 -18.86 20.35 32.47
CA LYS A 21 -17.68 21.17 32.75
C LYS A 21 -16.43 20.31 32.67
N VAL A 22 -15.49 20.69 31.82
CA VAL A 22 -14.22 20.01 31.65
C VAL A 22 -13.20 20.60 32.64
N PRO A 23 -12.58 19.79 33.52
CA PRO A 23 -11.59 20.27 34.48
C PRO A 23 -10.35 20.88 33.81
N ILE A 24 -9.75 21.87 34.48
CA ILE A 24 -8.49 22.50 34.04
C ILE A 24 -7.39 21.44 34.09
N GLY A 25 -6.85 21.08 32.92
CA GLY A 25 -5.80 20.06 32.77
C GLY A 25 -6.22 18.83 31.96
N VAL A 26 -7.52 18.65 31.68
CA VAL A 26 -7.98 17.61 30.74
C VAL A 26 -7.88 18.17 29.32
N SER A 27 -7.10 17.50 28.46
CA SER A 27 -7.01 17.87 27.05
C SER A 27 -8.33 17.56 26.34
N PRO A 28 -8.87 18.50 25.53
CA PRO A 28 -10.02 18.28 24.66
C PRO A 28 -9.95 17.02 23.79
N GLN A 29 -8.75 16.64 23.35
CA GLN A 29 -8.54 15.49 22.46
C GLN A 29 -8.67 14.14 23.16
N LEU A 30 -8.58 14.12 24.50
CA LEU A 30 -8.70 12.91 25.32
C LEU A 30 -10.14 12.69 25.80
N LEU A 31 -11.06 13.58 25.43
CA LEU A 31 -12.46 13.51 25.82
C LEU A 31 -13.20 12.62 24.84
N GLU A 32 -13.72 11.50 25.32
CA GLU A 32 -14.57 10.59 24.57
C GLU A 32 -16.01 10.75 25.05
N VAL A 33 -16.93 10.84 24.09
CA VAL A 33 -18.34 11.08 24.34
C VAL A 33 -19.13 10.01 23.59
N THR A 34 -19.71 9.09 24.34
CA THR A 34 -20.56 8.02 23.80
C THR A 34 -22.00 8.35 24.14
N VAL A 35 -22.83 8.50 23.11
CA VAL A 35 -24.25 8.79 23.26
C VAL A 35 -25.04 7.58 22.76
N THR A 36 -25.77 6.95 23.66
CA THR A 36 -26.74 5.90 23.34
C THR A 36 -28.16 6.45 23.39
N ASP A 37 -29.17 5.60 23.17
CA ASP A 37 -30.56 6.01 23.22
C ASP A 37 -31.00 6.41 24.64
N LEU A 38 -30.39 5.86 25.69
CA LEU A 38 -30.79 6.08 27.09
C LEU A 38 -29.69 6.61 27.99
N CYS A 39 -28.44 6.68 27.54
CA CYS A 39 -27.36 7.20 28.38
C CYS A 39 -26.37 8.05 27.59
N VAL A 40 -25.74 8.96 28.30
CA VAL A 40 -24.61 9.76 27.81
C VAL A 40 -23.43 9.47 28.70
N THR A 41 -22.39 8.92 28.11
CA THR A 41 -21.15 8.59 28.82
C THR A 41 -20.05 9.53 28.33
N VAL A 42 -19.44 10.23 29.28
CA VAL A 42 -18.31 11.13 29.02
C VAL A 42 -17.11 10.62 29.80
N SER A 43 -16.05 10.26 29.09
CA SER A 43 -14.80 9.76 29.65
C SER A 43 -13.62 10.64 29.25
N ALA A 44 -12.64 10.82 30.14
CA ALA A 44 -11.36 11.40 29.79
C ALA A 44 -10.21 10.72 30.52
N ALA A 45 -9.38 10.00 29.76
CA ALA A 45 -8.26 9.20 30.25
C ALA A 45 -8.65 8.24 31.42
N GLU A 46 -7.68 7.55 32.02
CA GLU A 46 -7.91 6.50 33.04
C GLU A 46 -8.55 7.00 34.36
N HIS A 47 -8.90 8.28 34.47
CA HIS A 47 -9.25 8.91 35.74
C HIS A 47 -10.59 9.62 35.77
N TYR A 48 -11.25 9.92 34.64
CA TYR A 48 -12.56 10.58 34.64
C TYR A 48 -13.61 9.82 33.84
N VAL A 49 -14.73 9.49 34.48
CA VAL A 49 -15.90 8.89 33.83
C VAL A 49 -17.18 9.41 34.49
N SER A 50 -18.08 9.96 33.67
CA SER A 50 -19.45 10.28 34.06
C SER A 50 -20.43 9.56 33.17
N ASN A 51 -21.33 8.80 33.79
CA ASN A 51 -22.48 8.23 33.11
C ASN A 51 -23.71 9.03 33.50
N ILE A 52 -24.44 9.52 32.51
CA ILE A 52 -25.66 10.31 32.69
C ILE A 52 -26.81 9.47 32.12
N ASP A 53 -27.62 8.90 33.00
CA ASP A 53 -28.74 8.04 32.60
C ASP A 53 -29.97 8.91 32.34
N LEU A 54 -30.43 8.92 31.09
CA LEU A 54 -31.55 9.73 30.62
C LEU A 54 -32.89 9.09 31.02
N TYR A 55 -33.89 9.95 31.25
CA TYR A 55 -35.25 9.50 31.56
C TYR A 55 -35.88 8.66 30.43
N ASP A 56 -35.84 9.18 29.20
CA ASP A 56 -36.42 8.53 28.01
C ASP A 56 -35.48 8.62 26.80
N THR A 57 -35.84 7.90 25.75
CA THR A 57 -35.05 7.69 24.55
C THR A 57 -34.80 8.96 23.73
N VAL A 58 -33.56 9.09 23.24
CA VAL A 58 -33.14 10.16 22.32
C VAL A 58 -32.88 9.63 20.90
N GLN A 59 -32.89 10.53 19.93
CA GLN A 59 -32.59 10.22 18.54
C GLN A 59 -31.08 10.35 18.28
N LEU A 60 -30.44 9.22 17.94
CA LEU A 60 -29.00 9.13 17.68
C LEU A 60 -28.55 9.89 16.43
N GLU A 61 -29.43 10.03 15.43
CA GLU A 61 -29.14 10.67 14.15
C GLU A 61 -28.92 12.19 14.28
N HIS A 62 -29.43 12.81 15.35
CA HIS A 62 -29.46 14.25 15.54
C HIS A 62 -28.58 14.74 16.70
N VAL A 63 -27.60 13.93 17.11
CA VAL A 63 -26.66 14.28 18.18
C VAL A 63 -25.66 15.32 17.67
N ARG A 64 -25.46 16.41 18.44
CA ARG A 64 -24.42 17.41 18.16
C ARG A 64 -23.61 17.72 19.41
N CYS A 65 -22.31 17.52 19.33
CA CYS A 65 -21.38 17.87 20.40
C CYS A 65 -20.59 19.14 20.03
N LYS A 66 -20.51 20.10 20.94
CA LYS A 66 -19.71 21.32 20.79
C LYS A 66 -18.89 21.54 22.05
N LEU A 67 -17.58 21.70 21.89
CA LEU A 67 -16.69 22.10 22.99
C LEU A 67 -16.37 23.59 22.87
N SER A 68 -16.67 24.37 23.90
CA SER A 68 -16.36 25.81 23.93
C SER A 68 -16.02 26.24 25.35
N ASN A 69 -14.94 27.02 25.49
CA ASN A 69 -14.54 27.65 26.77
C ASN A 69 -14.46 26.65 27.95
N GLY A 70 -13.96 25.44 27.73
CA GLY A 70 -13.86 24.40 28.78
C GLY A 70 -15.20 23.75 29.18
N CYS A 71 -16.26 23.94 28.40
CA CYS A 71 -17.55 23.27 28.59
C CYS A 71 -17.90 22.46 27.34
N LEU A 72 -18.23 21.19 27.53
CA LEU A 72 -18.76 20.31 26.51
C LEU A 72 -20.29 20.42 26.51
N LEU A 73 -20.85 20.85 25.39
CA LEU A 73 -22.27 20.98 25.16
C LEU A 73 -22.74 19.86 24.21
N ILE A 74 -23.61 18.99 24.70
CA ILE A 74 -24.19 17.89 23.94
C ILE A 74 -25.66 18.21 23.72
N HIS A 75 -26.04 18.38 22.46
CA HIS A 75 -27.42 18.58 22.05
C HIS A 75 -28.01 17.27 21.54
N LEU A 76 -29.15 16.90 22.11
CA LEU A 76 -29.88 15.68 21.84
C LEU A 76 -31.32 16.03 21.46
N LEU A 77 -31.90 15.29 20.52
CA LEU A 77 -33.30 15.40 20.16
C LEU A 77 -34.07 14.27 20.85
N LYS A 78 -35.17 14.59 21.52
CA LYS A 78 -36.01 13.59 22.17
C LYS A 78 -36.72 12.74 21.13
N ARG A 79 -36.90 11.45 21.38
CA ARG A 79 -37.72 10.60 20.51
C ARG A 79 -39.21 10.95 20.64
N SER A 80 -39.66 11.21 21.86
CA SER A 80 -41.01 11.65 22.22
C SER A 80 -40.99 13.14 22.60
N PRO A 81 -41.63 14.04 21.82
CA PRO A 81 -41.75 15.43 22.21
C PRO A 81 -42.54 15.58 23.51
N GLY A 82 -41.97 16.25 24.51
CA GLY A 82 -42.57 16.41 25.83
C GLY A 82 -41.57 16.95 26.85
N THR A 83 -42.07 17.66 27.87
CA THR A 83 -41.23 18.10 29.00
C THR A 83 -41.16 16.96 30.01
N TRP A 84 -39.96 16.46 30.28
CA TRP A 84 -39.74 15.39 31.24
C TRP A 84 -39.82 15.96 32.66
N ALA A 85 -40.54 15.28 33.56
CA ALA A 85 -40.65 15.73 34.96
C ALA A 85 -39.30 15.61 35.68
N THR A 86 -38.55 14.56 35.37
CA THR A 86 -37.16 14.32 35.79
C THR A 86 -36.31 14.14 34.54
N LEU A 87 -35.11 14.74 34.53
CA LEU A 87 -34.18 14.66 33.38
C LEU A 87 -33.31 13.41 33.43
N GLU A 88 -33.05 12.96 34.65
CA GLU A 88 -32.30 11.76 34.96
C GLU A 88 -33.27 10.65 35.37
N PHE A 89 -32.87 9.41 35.13
CA PHE A 89 -33.61 8.25 35.62
C PHE A 89 -33.57 8.17 37.15
N ASP A 90 -34.73 8.04 37.78
CA ASP A 90 -34.93 8.09 39.24
C ASP A 90 -35.07 6.71 39.91
N GLY A 91 -34.76 5.63 39.19
CA GLY A 91 -34.88 4.25 39.68
C GLY A 91 -33.67 3.75 40.49
N SER A 92 -33.71 2.45 40.84
CA SER A 92 -32.61 1.77 41.53
C SER A 92 -31.34 1.77 40.69
N ARG A 93 -30.18 1.75 41.35
CA ARG A 93 -28.88 1.60 40.68
C ARG A 93 -28.79 0.33 39.82
N GLU A 94 -29.45 -0.74 40.24
CA GLU A 94 -29.51 -2.01 39.49
C GLU A 94 -30.33 -1.86 38.20
N ASP A 95 -31.46 -1.16 38.27
CA ASP A 95 -32.30 -0.88 37.10
C ASP A 95 -31.60 0.05 36.11
N ALA A 96 -30.88 1.06 36.61
CA ALA A 96 -30.07 1.95 35.80
C ALA A 96 -28.95 1.19 35.07
N LEU A 97 -28.28 0.25 35.76
CA LEU A 97 -27.22 -0.56 35.18
C LEU A 97 -27.76 -1.49 34.07
N LYS A 98 -28.90 -2.13 34.31
CA LYS A 98 -29.55 -3.00 33.34
C LYS A 98 -30.04 -2.24 32.11
N ARG A 99 -30.71 -1.09 32.30
CA ARG A 99 -31.13 -0.20 31.21
C ARG A 99 -29.94 0.27 30.38
N ARG A 100 -28.81 0.52 31.03
CA ARG A 100 -27.57 0.91 30.37
C ARG A 100 -27.02 -0.23 29.51
N GLU A 101 -26.90 -1.44 30.05
CA GLU A 101 -26.42 -2.61 29.30
C GLU A 101 -27.28 -2.87 28.05
N GLU A 102 -28.61 -2.87 28.19
CA GLU A 102 -29.54 -3.03 27.06
C GLU A 102 -29.41 -1.90 26.02
N SER A 103 -29.13 -0.68 26.47
CA SER A 103 -28.94 0.50 25.62
C SER A 103 -27.62 0.43 24.83
N TYR A 104 -26.54 -0.01 25.47
CA TYR A 104 -25.25 -0.26 24.81
C TYR A 104 -25.34 -1.40 23.80
N GLU A 105 -26.04 -2.49 24.11
CA GLU A 105 -26.23 -3.58 23.16
C GLU A 105 -26.99 -3.13 21.89
N ARG A 106 -28.04 -2.30 22.06
CA ARG A 106 -28.73 -1.67 20.92
C ARG A 106 -27.84 -0.73 20.14
N TYR A 107 -26.99 0.04 20.83
CA TYR A 107 -26.04 0.94 20.19
C TYR A 107 -24.98 0.18 19.38
N ASP A 108 -24.40 -0.88 19.93
CA ASP A 108 -23.42 -1.72 19.24
C ASP A 108 -24.00 -2.35 17.99
N ALA A 109 -25.24 -2.87 18.06
CA ALA A 109 -25.94 -3.38 16.89
C ALA A 109 -26.20 -2.29 15.83
N TYR A 110 -26.54 -1.07 16.25
CA TYR A 110 -26.70 0.07 15.35
C TYR A 110 -25.38 0.45 14.66
N VAL A 111 -24.27 0.52 15.40
CA VAL A 111 -22.94 0.85 14.86
C VAL A 111 -22.47 -0.21 13.86
N GLN A 112 -22.69 -1.49 14.16
CA GLN A 112 -22.36 -2.60 13.26
C GLN A 112 -23.15 -2.50 11.95
N GLU A 113 -24.45 -2.22 12.02
CA GLU A 113 -25.30 -2.07 10.82
C GLU A 113 -24.90 -0.87 9.97
N GLN A 114 -24.55 0.27 10.58
CA GLN A 114 -24.04 1.44 9.85
C GLN A 114 -22.71 1.11 9.14
N THR A 115 -21.77 0.49 9.86
CA THR A 115 -20.47 0.09 9.31
C THR A 115 -20.65 -0.88 8.14
N ARG A 116 -21.57 -1.83 8.27
CA ARG A 116 -21.91 -2.79 7.19
C ARG A 116 -22.48 -2.08 5.97
N ARG A 117 -23.42 -1.15 6.16
CA ARG A 117 -24.02 -0.36 5.07
C ARG A 117 -22.99 0.50 4.34
N GLU A 118 -22.09 1.15 5.05
CA GLU A 118 -21.00 1.95 4.46
C GLU A 118 -20.02 1.06 3.68
N ALA A 119 -19.66 -0.10 4.22
CA ALA A 119 -18.81 -1.06 3.55
C ALA A 119 -19.45 -1.62 2.26
N GLU A 120 -20.75 -1.94 2.30
CA GLU A 120 -21.52 -2.37 1.14
C GLU A 120 -21.60 -1.28 0.07
N ALA A 121 -21.85 -0.03 0.47
CA ALA A 121 -21.89 1.11 -0.45
C ALA A 121 -20.52 1.35 -1.13
N LEU A 122 -19.42 1.32 -0.36
CA LEU A 122 -18.07 1.46 -0.89
C LEU A 122 -17.71 0.30 -1.83
N ALA A 123 -18.10 -0.92 -1.49
CA ALA A 123 -17.88 -2.09 -2.34
C ALA A 123 -18.67 -1.99 -3.66
N ALA A 124 -19.91 -1.49 -3.60
CA ALA A 124 -20.73 -1.26 -4.79
C ALA A 124 -20.14 -0.18 -5.69
N GLU A 125 -19.62 0.92 -5.11
CA GLU A 125 -18.94 1.97 -5.87
C GLU A 125 -17.67 1.44 -6.56
N LYS A 126 -16.83 0.69 -5.83
CA LYS A 126 -15.63 0.05 -6.41
C LYS A 126 -15.97 -0.90 -7.55
N ARG A 127 -17.05 -1.69 -7.41
CA ARG A 127 -17.52 -2.58 -8.48
C ARG A 127 -17.94 -1.79 -9.73
N ARG A 128 -18.69 -0.70 -9.56
CA ARG A 128 -19.07 0.18 -10.68
C ARG A 128 -17.86 0.77 -11.39
N GLN A 129 -16.82 1.16 -10.65
CA GLN A 129 -15.59 1.69 -11.24
C GLN A 129 -14.86 0.62 -12.07
N VAL A 130 -14.78 -0.62 -11.57
CA VAL A 130 -14.17 -1.74 -12.30
C VAL A 130 -14.98 -2.09 -13.56
N ASP A 131 -16.30 -2.16 -13.44
CA ASP A 131 -17.18 -2.46 -14.59
C ASP A 131 -17.03 -1.38 -15.68
N ALA A 132 -16.98 -0.10 -15.29
CA ALA A 132 -16.75 1.00 -16.22
C ALA A 132 -15.38 0.94 -16.92
N ASP A 133 -14.33 0.54 -16.20
CA ASP A 133 -12.97 0.37 -16.78
C ASP A 133 -12.92 -0.81 -17.76
N ILE A 134 -13.57 -1.93 -17.43
CA ILE A 134 -13.70 -3.09 -18.33
C ILE A 134 -14.42 -2.68 -19.61
N GLU A 135 -15.54 -1.96 -19.51
CA GLU A 135 -16.29 -1.47 -20.68
C GLU A 135 -15.48 -0.48 -21.52
N ALA A 136 -14.71 0.41 -20.90
CA ALA A 136 -13.84 1.36 -21.60
C ALA A 136 -12.74 0.63 -22.38
N ARG A 137 -12.11 -0.38 -21.75
CA ARG A 137 -11.07 -1.19 -22.39
C ARG A 137 -11.61 -2.01 -23.55
N GLN A 138 -12.80 -2.59 -23.41
CA GLN A 138 -13.45 -3.32 -24.50
C GLN A 138 -13.79 -2.40 -25.68
N ARG A 139 -14.22 -1.16 -25.43
CA ARG A 139 -14.46 -0.17 -26.48
C ARG A 139 -13.18 0.16 -27.25
N GLN A 140 -12.07 0.41 -26.56
CA GLN A 140 -10.78 0.67 -27.21
C GLN A 140 -10.33 -0.50 -28.10
N VAL A 141 -10.40 -1.74 -27.59
CA VAL A 141 -10.03 -2.93 -28.36
C VAL A 141 -10.92 -3.10 -29.59
N ASN A 142 -12.22 -2.81 -29.48
CA ASN A 142 -13.14 -2.91 -30.61
C ASN A 142 -12.91 -1.81 -31.66
N GLU A 143 -12.57 -0.59 -31.23
CA GLU A 143 -12.19 0.50 -32.13
C GLU A 143 -10.89 0.19 -32.87
N GLU A 144 -9.86 -0.29 -32.17
CA GLU A 144 -8.60 -0.72 -32.80
C GLU A 144 -8.80 -1.83 -33.81
N LYS A 145 -9.66 -2.82 -33.52
CA LYS A 145 -10.01 -3.88 -34.48
C LYS A 145 -10.65 -3.31 -35.73
N LYS A 146 -11.63 -2.40 -35.59
CA LYS A 146 -12.27 -1.75 -36.75
C LYS A 146 -11.27 -0.96 -37.59
N ILE A 147 -10.36 -0.22 -36.96
CA ILE A 147 -9.32 0.53 -37.67
C ILE A 147 -8.40 -0.43 -38.42
N ARG A 148 -7.98 -1.52 -37.79
CA ARG A 148 -7.11 -2.53 -38.42
C ARG A 148 -7.79 -3.23 -39.60
N GLU A 149 -9.06 -3.60 -39.45
CA GLU A 149 -9.87 -4.18 -40.54
C GLU A 149 -9.99 -3.22 -41.72
N GLN A 150 -10.25 -1.93 -41.47
CA GLN A 150 -10.28 -0.90 -42.51
C GLN A 150 -8.94 -0.74 -43.22
N GLN A 151 -7.81 -0.76 -42.49
CA GLN A 151 -6.47 -0.70 -43.08
C GLN A 151 -6.18 -1.92 -43.95
N VAL A 152 -6.53 -3.13 -43.51
CA VAL A 152 -6.37 -4.35 -44.31
C VAL A 152 -7.19 -4.28 -45.59
N LEU A 153 -8.45 -3.85 -45.51
CA LEU A 153 -9.30 -3.67 -46.70
C LEU A 153 -8.78 -2.59 -47.65
N ALA A 154 -8.16 -1.52 -47.14
CA ALA A 154 -7.54 -0.49 -47.97
C ALA A 154 -6.27 -1.01 -48.67
N LEU A 155 -5.41 -1.75 -47.96
CA LEU A 155 -4.22 -2.39 -48.52
C LEU A 155 -4.58 -3.42 -49.60
N GLN A 156 -5.62 -4.23 -49.37
CA GLN A 156 -6.11 -5.19 -50.37
C GLN A 156 -6.53 -4.49 -51.68
N ARG A 157 -7.27 -3.38 -51.58
CA ARG A 157 -7.63 -2.57 -52.77
C ARG A 157 -6.42 -2.03 -53.51
N GLN A 158 -5.42 -1.50 -52.80
CA GLN A 158 -4.19 -1.01 -53.43
C GLN A 158 -3.42 -2.13 -54.14
N VAL A 159 -3.41 -3.35 -53.59
CA VAL A 159 -2.77 -4.50 -54.24
C VAL A 159 -3.52 -4.90 -55.51
N GLU A 160 -4.86 -4.91 -55.48
CA GLU A 160 -5.69 -5.18 -56.67
C GLU A 160 -5.49 -4.13 -57.78
N GLU A 161 -5.41 -2.84 -57.43
CA GLU A 161 -5.13 -1.75 -58.37
C GLU A 161 -3.75 -1.90 -59.02
N CYS A 162 -2.69 -2.15 -58.25
CA CYS A 162 -1.33 -2.39 -58.75
C CYS A 162 -1.23 -3.63 -59.66
N GLN A 163 -2.03 -4.68 -59.40
CA GLN A 163 -2.06 -5.88 -60.26
C GLN A 163 -2.82 -5.63 -61.57
N GLY A 164 -3.80 -4.73 -61.59
CA GLY A 164 -4.52 -4.31 -62.78
C GLY A 164 -3.68 -3.47 -63.74
N GLU A 165 -2.84 -2.57 -63.21
CA GLU A 165 -1.96 -1.71 -64.02
C GLU A 165 -0.80 -2.49 -64.67
N ALA A 166 -0.29 -3.55 -64.03
CA ALA A 166 0.76 -4.41 -64.58
C ALA A 166 0.34 -5.20 -65.84
N PHE A 167 -0.96 -5.28 -66.16
CA PHE A 167 -1.48 -5.95 -67.35
C PHE A 167 -1.70 -5.02 -68.56
N GLN A 168 -1.69 -3.69 -68.39
CA GLN A 168 -1.91 -2.75 -69.50
C GLN A 168 -0.63 -2.28 -70.20
N ASP A 169 0.55 -2.44 -69.58
CA ASP A 169 1.84 -2.01 -70.15
C ASP A 169 2.50 -3.03 -71.10
N LYS A 170 1.79 -4.11 -71.48
CA LYS A 170 2.31 -5.18 -72.33
C LYS A 170 1.73 -5.27 -73.74
N ALA A 171 1.17 -4.17 -74.25
CA ALA A 171 0.72 -4.09 -75.63
C ALA A 171 1.17 -2.79 -76.28
N LEU A 172 2.33 -2.81 -76.97
CA LEU A 172 2.66 -2.02 -78.18
C LEU A 172 4.19 -1.93 -78.35
N ARG A 173 4.81 -2.81 -79.17
CA ARG A 173 5.85 -2.48 -80.19
C ARG A 173 6.04 -3.66 -81.17
N PRO A 174 5.97 -3.45 -82.50
CA PRO A 174 6.19 -4.49 -83.50
C PRO A 174 7.65 -4.53 -84.04
N SER A 175 8.10 -5.76 -84.34
CA SER A 175 9.11 -6.26 -85.29
C SER A 175 10.28 -5.37 -85.76
N SER A 176 11.54 -5.82 -85.59
CA SER A 176 12.34 -6.53 -86.62
C SER A 176 13.83 -6.66 -86.20
N ASP A 177 14.47 -7.72 -86.69
CA ASP A 177 15.91 -8.06 -86.70
C ASP A 177 16.54 -8.84 -85.53
N SER A 178 16.57 -10.16 -85.77
CA SER A 178 17.63 -11.15 -85.53
C SER A 178 18.83 -10.78 -84.64
N ASN A 179 18.91 -11.42 -83.48
CA ASN A 179 20.02 -12.33 -83.19
C ASN A 179 19.63 -13.31 -82.06
N ASP A 180 19.84 -14.60 -82.32
CA ASP A 180 19.70 -15.70 -81.37
C ASP A 180 20.54 -15.46 -80.11
N LEU A 181 19.89 -15.27 -78.96
CA LEU A 181 20.46 -15.60 -77.67
C LEU A 181 19.68 -16.78 -77.10
N LYS A 182 20.10 -17.97 -77.54
CA LYS A 182 19.75 -19.25 -76.90
C LYS A 182 20.10 -19.16 -75.42
N ILE A 183 19.08 -19.26 -74.57
CA ILE A 183 19.25 -19.59 -73.15
C ILE A 183 20.01 -20.93 -73.12
N PRO A 184 21.21 -21.03 -72.51
CA PRO A 184 21.92 -22.30 -72.50
C PRO A 184 21.12 -23.32 -71.71
N ALA A 185 20.90 -24.50 -72.31
CA ALA A 185 20.25 -25.62 -71.65
C ALA A 185 21.02 -25.99 -70.37
N ILE A 186 20.28 -26.20 -69.27
CA ILE A 186 20.81 -26.68 -68.00
C ILE A 186 21.51 -28.02 -68.27
N ARG A 187 22.83 -28.08 -68.08
CA ARG A 187 23.59 -29.32 -68.26
C ARG A 187 23.25 -30.28 -67.11
N THR A 188 22.59 -31.39 -67.42
CA THR A 188 22.22 -32.43 -66.45
C THR A 188 23.22 -33.59 -66.34
N ASP A 189 24.29 -33.60 -67.14
CA ASP A 189 25.14 -34.81 -67.28
C ASP A 189 26.48 -34.74 -66.54
N ASN A 190 26.69 -33.72 -65.69
CA ASN A 190 27.73 -33.72 -64.67
C ASN A 190 27.35 -32.72 -63.57
N THR A 191 26.46 -33.14 -62.69
CA THR A 191 26.08 -32.37 -61.50
C THR A 191 27.30 -32.24 -60.59
N VAL A 192 28.02 -31.12 -60.67
CA VAL A 192 28.93 -30.73 -59.59
C VAL A 192 28.05 -30.32 -58.42
N VAL A 193 27.80 -31.27 -57.52
CA VAL A 193 27.18 -30.98 -56.23
C VAL A 193 28.20 -30.18 -55.43
N ILE A 194 28.02 -28.87 -55.36
CA ILE A 194 28.73 -28.05 -54.40
C ILE A 194 28.03 -28.27 -53.06
N GLU A 195 28.52 -29.22 -52.26
CA GLU A 195 28.13 -29.32 -50.86
C GLU A 195 28.70 -28.12 -50.11
N ALA A 196 27.93 -27.04 -50.07
CA ALA A 196 28.19 -25.93 -49.17
C ALA A 196 27.88 -26.37 -47.74
N SER A 197 28.88 -26.95 -47.07
CA SER A 197 28.84 -27.17 -45.63
C SER A 197 29.16 -25.85 -44.93
N PHE A 198 28.15 -25.22 -44.34
CA PHE A 198 28.38 -24.10 -43.43
C PHE A 198 29.05 -24.65 -42.18
N THR A 199 30.31 -24.27 -41.96
CA THR A 199 30.98 -24.53 -40.69
C THR A 199 30.14 -23.89 -39.58
N LYS A 200 29.57 -24.72 -38.69
CA LYS A 200 28.98 -24.22 -37.44
C LYS A 200 30.08 -23.43 -36.73
N ARG A 201 29.88 -22.11 -36.62
CA ARG A 201 30.87 -21.20 -36.02
C ARG A 201 31.20 -21.73 -34.62
N LYS A 202 32.48 -22.00 -34.36
CA LYS A 202 33.00 -22.43 -33.05
C LYS A 202 33.10 -21.30 -32.02
N ILE A 203 32.74 -20.08 -32.40
CA ILE A 203 32.84 -18.91 -31.53
C ILE A 203 31.52 -18.16 -31.65
N ALA A 204 30.82 -18.06 -30.51
CA ALA A 204 29.70 -17.14 -30.35
C ALA A 204 30.24 -15.74 -30.57
N VAL A 205 29.90 -15.13 -31.71
CA VAL A 205 30.04 -13.69 -31.85
C VAL A 205 29.12 -13.10 -30.79
N PRO A 206 29.60 -12.27 -29.85
CA PRO A 206 28.73 -11.68 -28.85
C PRO A 206 27.62 -10.96 -29.59
N ALA A 207 26.37 -11.36 -29.34
CA ALA A 207 25.23 -10.57 -29.76
C ALA A 207 25.46 -9.18 -29.20
N ARG A 208 25.58 -8.19 -30.08
CA ARG A 208 25.48 -6.79 -29.69
C ARG A 208 24.05 -6.67 -29.17
N ASP A 209 23.93 -6.67 -27.85
CA ASP A 209 22.70 -6.77 -27.05
C ASP A 209 21.89 -8.08 -27.19
N GLY A 210 22.36 -9.13 -26.51
CA GLY A 210 21.54 -9.93 -25.57
C GLY A 210 20.23 -10.59 -26.03
N ARG A 211 19.88 -10.65 -27.31
CA ARG A 211 18.65 -11.32 -27.79
C ARG A 211 18.99 -12.59 -28.56
N ASP A 212 18.50 -13.72 -28.05
CA ASP A 212 18.49 -15.00 -28.76
C ASP A 212 17.27 -15.06 -29.69
N ILE A 213 17.53 -14.93 -30.98
CA ILE A 213 16.54 -14.90 -32.07
C ILE A 213 15.71 -16.18 -32.17
N TYR A 214 16.13 -17.29 -31.55
CA TYR A 214 15.41 -18.56 -31.58
C TYR A 214 14.42 -18.73 -30.42
N ALA A 215 14.51 -17.92 -29.37
CA ALA A 215 13.57 -17.97 -28.23
C ALA A 215 12.26 -17.21 -28.52
N ASP A 216 12.30 -16.15 -29.34
CA ASP A 216 11.17 -15.27 -29.63
C ASP A 216 10.10 -15.88 -30.56
N GLY A 217 10.34 -17.07 -31.13
CA GLY A 217 9.37 -17.76 -31.99
C GLY A 217 8.33 -18.58 -31.23
N GLN A 218 8.57 -18.95 -29.98
CA GLN A 218 7.67 -19.79 -29.17
C GLN A 218 6.86 -19.00 -28.12
N LEU A 219 7.27 -17.78 -27.82
CA LEU A 219 6.55 -16.89 -26.90
C LEU A 219 5.98 -15.76 -27.76
N GLY A 220 4.65 -15.72 -27.89
CA GLY A 220 3.98 -14.60 -28.56
C GLY A 220 4.45 -13.24 -28.02
N PRO A 221 4.23 -12.13 -28.74
CA PRO A 221 4.92 -10.86 -28.52
C PRO A 221 4.80 -10.41 -27.06
N VAL A 222 5.88 -10.58 -26.30
CA VAL A 222 6.01 -10.10 -24.94
C VAL A 222 6.16 -8.59 -25.03
N ALA A 223 5.15 -7.87 -24.51
CA ALA A 223 5.22 -6.44 -24.29
C ALA A 223 6.54 -6.13 -23.56
N GLY A 224 7.35 -5.27 -24.16
CA GLY A 224 8.72 -5.01 -23.74
C GLY A 224 8.84 -4.76 -22.24
N ALA A 225 9.63 -5.59 -21.58
CA ALA A 225 10.22 -5.25 -20.30
C ALA A 225 11.03 -3.96 -20.50
N ALA A 226 10.56 -2.88 -19.89
CA ALA A 226 11.23 -1.59 -19.92
C ALA A 226 12.65 -1.74 -19.36
N GLN A 227 13.64 -1.66 -20.25
CA GLN A 227 15.01 -1.37 -19.87
C GLN A 227 15.02 0.09 -19.39
N HIS A 228 14.96 0.29 -18.07
CA HIS A 228 15.25 1.59 -17.47
C HIS A 228 16.74 1.88 -17.66
N THR A 229 17.04 2.72 -18.63
CA THR A 229 18.23 3.58 -18.59
C THR A 229 17.84 4.87 -17.87
N PRO A 230 18.65 5.40 -16.95
CA PRO A 230 18.39 6.70 -16.35
C PRO A 230 18.84 7.74 -17.38
N SER A 231 17.88 8.34 -18.09
CA SER A 231 18.18 9.51 -18.92
C SER A 231 17.06 10.53 -18.84
N ASP A 232 17.48 11.70 -18.36
CA ASP A 232 17.03 13.05 -18.65
C ASP A 232 15.54 13.35 -18.66
N GLU A 233 15.18 14.15 -17.66
CA GLU A 233 14.13 15.16 -17.71
C GLU A 233 14.14 15.87 -19.08
N THR A 234 13.23 15.52 -19.98
CA THR A 234 12.61 16.39 -21.02
C THR A 234 11.94 15.58 -22.12
N ASN A 235 10.80 14.96 -21.81
CA ASN A 235 9.65 14.86 -22.73
C ASN A 235 8.50 14.08 -22.07
N VAL A 236 7.67 14.78 -21.31
CA VAL A 236 6.34 14.27 -20.96
C VAL A 236 5.37 14.86 -21.97
N LYS A 237 4.81 14.01 -22.84
CA LYS A 237 3.64 14.38 -23.65
C LYS A 237 2.47 14.65 -22.70
N ASP A 238 1.86 15.82 -22.86
CA ASP A 238 0.65 16.23 -22.13
C ASP A 238 -0.45 15.17 -22.29
N GLY A 239 -0.79 14.47 -21.20
CA GLY A 239 -1.97 13.59 -21.15
C GLY A 239 -1.91 12.40 -20.20
N GLU A 240 -0.73 11.86 -19.88
CA GLU A 240 -0.60 10.80 -18.88
C GLU A 240 0.00 11.35 -17.59
N HIS A 241 -0.84 11.93 -16.74
CA HIS A 241 -0.47 12.07 -15.33
C HIS A 241 -0.43 10.66 -14.74
N LYS A 242 0.72 9.96 -14.84
CA LYS A 242 1.02 8.81 -13.99
C LYS A 242 0.78 9.28 -12.55
N ARG A 243 -0.33 8.83 -11.96
CA ARG A 243 -0.73 9.19 -10.59
C ARG A 243 0.49 8.92 -9.71
N ARG A 244 1.12 9.97 -9.18
CA ARG A 244 2.22 9.82 -8.23
C ARG A 244 1.61 9.16 -7.00
N PHE A 245 2.03 7.93 -6.72
CA PHE A 245 1.62 7.24 -5.51
C PHE A 245 2.06 8.03 -4.29
N THR A 246 1.19 8.09 -3.29
CA THR A 246 1.56 8.67 -2.00
C THR A 246 2.62 7.78 -1.32
N PRO A 247 3.48 8.33 -0.44
CA PRO A 247 4.49 7.53 0.26
C PRO A 247 3.90 6.34 1.04
N TYR A 248 2.66 6.48 1.54
CA TYR A 248 1.94 5.41 2.23
C TYR A 248 1.44 4.31 1.27
N GLU A 249 0.98 4.67 0.06
CA GLU A 249 0.61 3.70 -0.97
C GLU A 249 1.84 2.93 -1.48
N LEU A 250 2.98 3.62 -1.63
CA LEU A 250 4.27 2.98 -1.96
C LEU A 250 4.70 2.00 -0.86
N LEU A 251 4.50 2.36 0.42
CA LEU A 251 4.81 1.47 1.54
C LEU A 251 3.95 0.21 1.53
N ASP A 252 2.65 0.34 1.28
CA ASP A 252 1.73 -0.80 1.18
C ASP A 252 2.09 -1.71 -0.01
N GLN A 253 2.47 -1.13 -1.14
CA GLN A 253 2.96 -1.87 -2.29
C GLN A 253 4.27 -2.62 -1.99
N ALA A 254 5.22 -1.97 -1.31
CA ALA A 254 6.47 -2.59 -0.88
C ALA A 254 6.21 -3.77 0.08
N LYS A 255 5.30 -3.60 1.05
CA LYS A 255 4.88 -4.68 1.96
C LYS A 255 4.28 -5.86 1.20
N LYS A 256 3.37 -5.60 0.25
CA LYS A 256 2.75 -6.65 -0.59
C LYS A 256 3.79 -7.43 -1.38
N LEU A 257 4.72 -6.73 -2.03
CA LEU A 257 5.80 -7.37 -2.78
C LEU A 257 6.72 -8.20 -1.87
N ALA A 258 7.04 -7.70 -0.67
CA ALA A 258 7.83 -8.43 0.32
C ALA A 258 7.15 -9.73 0.78
N THR A 259 5.81 -9.76 0.84
CA THR A 259 5.03 -10.94 1.26
C THR A 259 4.75 -11.96 0.15
N ARG A 260 4.81 -11.58 -1.14
CA ARG A 260 4.29 -12.40 -2.24
C ARG A 260 5.11 -13.66 -2.57
N GLY A 261 6.34 -13.77 -2.09
CA GLY A 261 7.16 -14.98 -2.24
C GLY A 261 8.44 -14.79 -3.04
N VAL A 262 9.26 -15.86 -3.07
CA VAL A 262 10.73 -15.82 -3.18
C VAL A 262 11.27 -15.24 -4.50
N GLY A 263 12.06 -14.17 -4.38
CA GLY A 263 13.19 -13.86 -5.26
C GLY A 263 12.95 -12.69 -6.20
N ALA A 264 12.02 -12.84 -7.15
CA ALA A 264 11.86 -11.87 -8.24
C ALA A 264 11.36 -10.49 -7.77
N ASP A 265 10.55 -10.45 -6.71
CA ASP A 265 9.90 -9.21 -6.26
C ASP A 265 10.70 -8.46 -5.17
N PHE A 266 11.78 -9.04 -4.61
CA PHE A 266 12.56 -8.40 -3.53
C PHE A 266 13.34 -7.17 -3.97
N PRO A 267 14.03 -7.15 -5.12
CA PRO A 267 14.72 -5.94 -5.57
C PRO A 267 13.76 -4.77 -5.75
N ALA A 268 12.56 -5.04 -6.31
CA ALA A 268 11.51 -4.03 -6.46
C ALA A 268 10.94 -3.57 -5.10
N ALA A 269 10.68 -4.50 -4.18
CA ALA A 269 10.22 -4.16 -2.82
C ALA A 269 11.26 -3.32 -2.07
N MET A 270 12.54 -3.64 -2.24
CA MET A 270 13.67 -2.95 -1.61
C MET A 270 13.83 -1.53 -2.15
N GLU A 271 13.73 -1.35 -3.48
CA GLU A 271 13.77 -0.03 -4.11
C GLU A 271 12.62 0.86 -3.61
N LEU A 272 11.40 0.34 -3.60
CA LEU A 272 10.24 1.07 -3.09
C LEU A 272 10.38 1.41 -1.61
N ALA A 273 10.84 0.46 -0.77
CA ALA A 273 11.08 0.72 0.64
C ALA A 273 12.15 1.81 0.86
N GLY A 274 13.18 1.85 0.01
CA GLY A 274 14.21 2.90 0.02
C GLY A 274 13.64 4.28 -0.31
N GLN A 275 12.83 4.36 -1.37
CA GLN A 275 12.14 5.59 -1.75
C GLN A 275 11.22 6.10 -0.62
N VAL A 276 10.47 5.21 0.03
CA VAL A 276 9.61 5.61 1.16
C VAL A 276 10.44 6.06 2.36
N LYS A 277 11.55 5.39 2.68
CA LYS A 277 12.46 5.79 3.78
C LYS A 277 12.97 7.21 3.55
N GLU A 278 13.36 7.56 2.33
CA GLU A 278 13.84 8.91 1.98
C GLU A 278 12.73 9.97 2.05
N GLN A 279 11.51 9.62 1.61
CA GLN A 279 10.36 10.53 1.65
C GLN A 279 9.78 10.70 3.06
N LEU A 280 9.85 9.67 3.90
CA LEU A 280 9.32 9.61 5.27
C LEU A 280 10.39 9.16 6.27
N PRO A 281 11.40 9.99 6.56
CA PRO A 281 12.52 9.62 7.44
C PRO A 281 12.12 9.40 8.91
N LEU A 282 10.92 9.84 9.32
CA LEU A 282 10.40 9.64 10.67
C LEU A 282 9.51 8.38 10.79
N ASN A 283 9.18 7.71 9.67
CA ASN A 283 8.30 6.56 9.69
C ASN A 283 9.09 5.27 9.99
N LEU A 284 8.94 4.78 11.21
CA LEU A 284 9.65 3.59 11.69
C LEU A 284 9.27 2.31 10.93
N ASP A 285 8.03 2.17 10.46
CA ASP A 285 7.60 1.01 9.67
C ASP A 285 8.37 0.90 8.35
N ALA A 286 8.61 2.03 7.69
CA ALA A 286 9.37 2.10 6.45
C ALA A 286 10.84 1.74 6.69
N ILE A 287 11.42 2.24 7.79
CA ILE A 287 12.79 1.93 8.20
C ILE A 287 12.93 0.43 8.53
N VAL A 288 12.01 -0.14 9.31
CA VAL A 288 11.99 -1.57 9.67
C VAL A 288 11.88 -2.43 8.41
N LEU A 289 10.96 -2.10 7.50
CA LEU A 289 10.79 -2.83 6.25
C LEU A 289 12.07 -2.80 5.40
N TYR A 290 12.65 -1.60 5.20
CA TYR A 290 13.89 -1.43 4.44
C TYR A 290 15.06 -2.19 5.08
N ALA A 291 15.23 -2.12 6.40
CA ALA A 291 16.27 -2.84 7.12
C ALA A 291 16.10 -4.36 7.02
N SER A 292 14.87 -4.85 7.13
CA SER A 292 14.55 -6.29 7.01
C SER A 292 14.85 -6.82 5.61
N LEU A 293 14.48 -6.07 4.57
CA LEU A 293 14.78 -6.40 3.18
C LEU A 293 16.29 -6.34 2.89
N SER A 294 16.99 -5.31 3.41
CA SER A 294 18.45 -5.17 3.30
C SER A 294 19.18 -6.38 3.88
N LEU A 295 18.76 -6.84 5.07
CA LEU A 295 19.32 -8.03 5.71
C LEU A 295 19.14 -9.28 4.87
N ARG A 296 17.94 -9.46 4.31
CA ARG A 296 17.60 -10.61 3.47
C ARG A 296 18.45 -10.67 2.20
N GLU A 297 18.73 -9.52 1.60
CA GLU A 297 19.59 -9.38 0.41
C GLU A 297 21.10 -9.42 0.73
N GLY A 298 21.48 -9.53 2.01
CA GLY A 298 22.89 -9.56 2.43
C GLY A 298 23.57 -8.17 2.45
N ARG A 299 22.81 -7.08 2.34
CA ARG A 299 23.32 -5.71 2.37
C ARG A 299 23.41 -5.18 3.80
N TYR A 300 24.33 -5.76 4.58
CA TYR A 300 24.40 -5.51 6.03
C TYR A 300 24.68 -4.05 6.40
N GLU A 301 25.55 -3.36 5.65
CA GLU A 301 25.86 -1.94 5.90
C GLU A 301 24.62 -1.03 5.76
N GLN A 302 23.79 -1.28 4.74
CA GLN A 302 22.54 -0.54 4.52
C GLN A 302 21.52 -0.79 5.63
N ALA A 303 21.48 -2.03 6.14
CA ALA A 303 20.65 -2.38 7.29
C ALA A 303 21.14 -1.69 8.58
N ILE A 304 22.46 -1.62 8.80
CA ILE A 304 23.05 -0.92 9.95
C ILE A 304 22.71 0.57 9.89
N GLU A 305 22.90 1.22 8.74
CA GLU A 305 22.58 2.64 8.56
C GLU A 305 21.08 2.92 8.77
N ALA A 306 20.21 2.09 8.21
CA ALA A 306 18.76 2.25 8.37
C ALA A 306 18.34 2.07 9.84
N THR A 307 18.83 1.04 10.51
CA THR A 307 18.54 0.82 11.94
C THR A 307 19.15 1.90 12.83
N ASP A 308 20.28 2.49 12.45
CA ASP A 308 20.87 3.64 13.15
C ASP A 308 19.92 4.83 13.12
N ALA A 309 19.47 5.19 11.91
CA ALA A 309 18.46 6.23 11.72
C ALA A 309 17.19 5.93 12.53
N GLY A 310 16.70 4.69 12.51
CA GLY A 310 15.55 4.24 13.30
C GLY A 310 15.75 4.43 14.81
N ILE A 311 16.91 4.08 15.36
CA ILE A 311 17.23 4.29 16.78
C ILE A 311 17.34 5.79 17.10
N THR A 312 17.91 6.62 16.21
CA THR A 312 17.94 8.07 16.45
C THR A 312 16.54 8.68 16.52
N VAL A 313 15.59 8.13 15.75
CA VAL A 313 14.16 8.51 15.80
C VAL A 313 13.51 8.02 17.09
N LEU A 314 13.78 6.78 17.52
CA LEU A 314 13.28 6.23 18.78
C LEU A 314 13.78 7.03 20.00
N ASP A 315 15.04 7.46 19.97
CA ASP A 315 15.67 8.27 21.02
C ASP A 315 15.17 9.73 21.05
N GLY A 316 14.37 10.16 20.07
CA GLY A 316 13.91 11.54 19.95
C GLY A 316 15.03 12.53 19.54
N LYS A 317 16.13 12.02 18.95
CA LYS A 317 17.32 12.82 18.59
C LYS A 317 17.34 13.21 17.12
N HIS A 318 16.35 12.81 16.33
CA HIS A 318 16.35 13.06 14.89
C HIS A 318 16.11 14.57 14.59
N PRO A 319 16.87 15.22 13.68
CA PRO A 319 16.76 16.67 13.42
C PRO A 319 15.37 17.16 13.02
N LEU A 320 14.55 16.28 12.43
CA LEU A 320 13.18 16.59 12.01
C LEU A 320 12.13 16.45 13.12
N GLN A 321 12.48 15.89 14.29
CA GLN A 321 11.61 15.82 15.46
C GLN A 321 11.64 17.16 16.22
N LYS A 322 10.93 18.15 15.67
CA LYS A 322 10.86 19.50 16.26
C LYS A 322 10.07 19.56 17.58
N ASN A 323 9.16 18.60 17.80
CA ASN A 323 8.38 18.52 19.03
C ASN A 323 9.08 17.61 20.04
N LYS A 324 9.38 18.14 21.23
CA LYS A 324 9.90 17.40 22.40
C LYS A 324 8.85 16.49 23.07
N GLU A 325 7.77 16.17 22.38
CA GLU A 325 6.84 15.16 22.86
C GLU A 325 7.50 13.80 22.62
N PHE A 326 7.98 13.19 23.70
CA PHE A 326 8.48 11.83 23.71
C PHE A 326 7.36 10.92 23.19
N HIS A 327 7.45 10.53 21.92
CA HIS A 327 6.55 9.54 21.38
C HIS A 327 6.86 8.22 22.08
N VAL A 328 5.91 7.72 22.87
CA VAL A 328 6.03 6.42 23.52
C VAL A 328 5.80 5.36 22.45
N TYR A 329 6.90 4.84 21.89
CA TYR A 329 6.84 3.75 20.92
C TYR A 329 6.60 2.41 21.63
N SER A 330 5.90 1.49 20.96
CA SER A 330 5.69 0.13 21.48
C SER A 330 7.02 -0.56 21.79
N LYS A 331 7.07 -1.31 22.90
CA LYS A 331 8.24 -2.12 23.29
C LYS A 331 8.61 -3.13 22.20
N GLU A 332 7.62 -3.67 21.48
CA GLU A 332 7.82 -4.62 20.39
C GLU A 332 8.54 -3.98 19.21
N LEU A 333 8.19 -2.74 18.86
CA LEU A 333 8.82 -2.00 17.78
C LEU A 333 10.28 -1.66 18.12
N GLN A 334 10.52 -1.19 19.35
CA GLN A 334 11.86 -0.90 19.86
C GLN A 334 12.71 -2.18 19.86
N SER A 335 12.15 -3.29 20.33
CA SER A 335 12.79 -4.61 20.33
C SER A 335 13.14 -5.07 18.91
N THR A 336 12.21 -4.94 17.97
CA THR A 336 12.42 -5.30 16.56
C THR A 336 13.55 -4.50 15.94
N MET A 337 13.62 -3.18 16.19
CA MET A 337 14.70 -2.33 15.68
C MET A 337 16.07 -2.75 16.23
N HIS A 338 16.16 -3.03 17.53
CA HIS A 338 17.39 -3.52 18.15
C HIS A 338 17.78 -4.92 17.67
N ALA A 339 16.81 -5.83 17.47
CA ALA A 339 17.05 -7.16 16.94
C ALA A 339 17.57 -7.12 15.49
N LEU A 340 16.96 -6.30 14.62
CA LEU A 340 17.43 -6.10 13.25
C LEU A 340 18.85 -5.53 13.21
N ARG A 341 19.17 -4.57 14.06
CA ARG A 341 20.53 -4.02 14.18
C ARG A 341 21.51 -5.07 14.67
N GLY A 342 21.14 -5.84 15.70
CA GLY A 342 21.94 -6.93 16.25
C GLY A 342 22.26 -7.98 15.18
N ALA A 343 21.25 -8.40 14.41
CA ALA A 343 21.42 -9.31 13.29
C ALA A 343 22.35 -8.75 12.20
N ALA A 344 22.18 -7.47 11.82
CA ALA A 344 23.02 -6.83 10.81
C ALA A 344 24.49 -6.73 11.24
N LEU A 345 24.73 -6.34 12.50
CA LEU A 345 26.07 -6.27 13.08
C LEU A 345 26.71 -7.66 13.21
N ALA A 346 25.93 -8.69 13.56
CA ALA A 346 26.42 -10.06 13.64
C ALA A 346 26.91 -10.55 12.27
N GLN A 347 26.12 -10.32 11.21
CA GLN A 347 26.50 -10.65 9.84
C GLN A 347 27.69 -9.82 9.34
N ALA A 348 27.81 -8.56 9.78
CA ALA A 348 28.98 -7.72 9.56
C ALA A 348 30.19 -8.06 10.44
N LYS A 349 30.15 -9.18 11.19
CA LYS A 349 31.22 -9.67 12.10
C LYS A 349 31.56 -8.73 13.27
N ARG A 350 30.70 -7.77 13.59
CA ARG A 350 30.81 -6.86 14.75
C ARG A 350 30.13 -7.48 15.98
N LEU A 351 30.63 -8.64 16.41
CA LEU A 351 29.93 -9.54 17.34
C LEU A 351 29.66 -8.94 18.72
N ARG A 352 30.58 -8.13 19.27
CA ARG A 352 30.38 -7.47 20.58
C ARG A 352 29.22 -6.48 20.56
N GLU A 353 29.19 -5.61 19.55
CA GLU A 353 28.12 -4.62 19.39
C GLU A 353 26.80 -5.30 19.08
N ALA A 354 26.83 -6.33 18.23
CA ALA A 354 25.67 -7.16 17.93
C ALA A 354 25.05 -7.73 19.21
N LEU A 355 25.88 -8.27 20.11
CA LEU A 355 25.40 -8.85 21.37
C LEU A 355 24.70 -7.80 22.25
N THR A 356 25.28 -6.60 22.38
CA THR A 356 24.64 -5.54 23.18
C THR A 356 23.24 -5.20 22.68
N HIS A 357 23.05 -5.14 21.36
CA HIS A 357 21.75 -4.84 20.77
C HIS A 357 20.76 -6.01 20.89
N MET A 358 21.22 -7.25 20.73
CA MET A 358 20.38 -8.44 20.94
C MET A 358 19.91 -8.56 22.40
N GLU A 359 20.78 -8.27 23.38
CA GLU A 359 20.41 -8.23 24.80
C GLU A 359 19.42 -7.12 25.11
N THR A 360 19.55 -5.94 24.50
CA THR A 360 18.55 -4.87 24.66
C THR A 360 17.19 -5.26 24.08
N ALA A 361 17.17 -5.92 22.92
CA ALA A 361 15.93 -6.42 22.32
C ALA A 361 15.26 -7.47 23.23
N LEU A 362 16.04 -8.42 23.78
CA LEU A 362 15.52 -9.46 24.65
C LEU A 362 14.96 -8.89 25.97
N LYS A 363 15.57 -7.82 26.52
CA LYS A 363 15.03 -7.11 27.69
C LYS A 363 13.68 -6.44 27.42
N LEU A 364 13.48 -5.95 26.20
CA LEU A 364 12.22 -5.31 25.79
C LEU A 364 11.11 -6.33 25.53
N THR A 365 11.46 -7.51 25.01
CA THR A 365 10.52 -8.59 24.69
C THR A 365 11.06 -9.93 25.19
N PRO A 366 10.90 -10.24 26.50
CA PRO A 366 11.45 -11.47 27.09
C PRO A 366 10.76 -12.74 26.62
N ASP A 367 9.50 -12.64 26.16
CA ASP A 367 8.68 -13.79 25.75
C ASP A 367 9.02 -14.32 24.34
N ASN A 368 9.94 -13.67 23.62
CA ASN A 368 10.33 -14.09 22.27
C ASN A 368 11.41 -15.19 22.32
N GLU A 369 10.96 -16.45 22.24
CA GLU A 369 11.85 -17.63 22.25
C GLU A 369 12.90 -17.63 21.13
N GLY A 370 12.55 -17.11 19.95
CA GLY A 370 13.46 -17.02 18.81
C GLY A 370 14.62 -16.07 19.09
N LEU A 371 14.29 -14.88 19.59
CA LEU A 371 15.29 -13.88 19.98
C LEU A 371 16.18 -14.36 21.13
N ALA A 372 15.60 -15.06 22.11
CA ALA A 372 16.35 -15.67 23.21
C ALA A 372 17.39 -16.69 22.71
N ARG A 373 16.98 -17.55 21.76
CA ARG A 373 17.85 -18.54 21.12
C ARG A 373 18.99 -17.86 20.37
N ASP A 374 18.69 -16.87 19.55
CA ASP A 374 19.69 -16.16 18.73
C ASP A 374 20.69 -15.40 19.61
N THR A 375 20.20 -14.77 20.69
CA THR A 375 21.05 -14.09 21.68
C THR A 375 21.99 -15.08 22.36
N HIS A 376 21.49 -16.24 22.77
CA HIS A 376 22.31 -17.27 23.41
C HIS A 376 23.39 -17.83 22.46
N MET A 377 23.03 -18.09 21.19
CA MET A 377 24.01 -18.51 20.18
C MET A 377 25.10 -17.45 19.99
N LEU A 378 24.72 -16.17 19.90
CA LEU A 378 25.67 -15.07 19.75
C LEU A 378 26.59 -14.93 20.97
N GLN A 379 26.07 -15.11 22.19
CA GLN A 379 26.88 -15.12 23.42
C GLN A 379 27.95 -16.23 23.40
N GLN A 380 27.58 -17.44 22.98
CA GLN A 380 28.52 -18.56 22.86
C GLN A 380 29.63 -18.25 21.84
N ILE A 381 29.27 -17.70 20.67
CA ILE A 381 30.22 -17.33 19.62
C ILE A 381 31.17 -16.23 20.13
N VAL A 382 30.64 -15.18 20.77
CA VAL A 382 31.44 -14.08 21.34
C VAL A 382 32.42 -14.62 22.39
N THR A 383 31.99 -15.57 23.21
CA THR A 383 32.85 -16.20 24.23
C THR A 383 33.96 -17.01 23.58
N GLN A 384 33.66 -17.83 22.57
CA GLN A 384 34.64 -18.67 21.87
C GLN A 384 35.65 -17.90 21.01
N VAL A 385 35.25 -16.76 20.44
CA VAL A 385 36.09 -15.96 19.52
C VAL A 385 36.99 -14.98 20.28
N LEU A 386 36.65 -14.63 21.52
CA LEU A 386 37.38 -13.63 22.32
C LEU A 386 38.19 -14.21 23.48
N THR A 387 38.08 -15.51 23.74
CA THR A 387 39.09 -16.30 24.48
C THR A 387 40.18 -16.75 23.53
#